data_AF-A0A9J6E328-F1
#
_entry.id   AF-A0A9J6E328-F1
#
_cell.length_a   1.000
_cell.length_b   1.000
_cell.length_c   1.000
_cell.angle_alpha   90.00
_cell.angle_beta   90.00
_cell.angle_gamma   90.00
#
_symmetry.space_group_name_H-M   'P 1'
#
loop_
_entity.id
_entity.type
_entity.pdbx_description
1 polymer ?
#
loop_
_entity_poly.entity_id
_entity_poly.type
_entity_poly.pdbx_seq_one_letter_code
_entity_poly.pdbx_strand_id
1 'polypeptide(L)'
;MLDPLRWLRKEDNSLGRARRSCKVVEVVVQLRYSGGPGLQARYCRQLGLALTLEVQPSLLISGWDVLPAQEPTKCHLVLDLRNETDHELELRADNERQPLLLEAKDCCRIPVTVPRCTADM
;
A
#
# COMPACT_ATOMS: atom_id res chain seq x y z
N MET A 1 4.10 1.96 -44.51
CA MET A 1 3.47 3.11 -43.83
C MET A 1 3.26 2.68 -42.38
N LEU A 2 4.11 3.17 -41.47
CA LEU A 2 4.11 2.78 -40.04
C LEU A 2 3.11 3.65 -39.30
N ASP A 3 2.19 3.03 -38.56
CA ASP A 3 1.18 3.71 -37.74
C ASP A 3 1.88 4.49 -36.59
N PRO A 4 1.79 5.84 -36.57
CA PRO A 4 2.47 6.67 -35.57
C PRO A 4 1.75 6.70 -34.21
N LEU A 5 0.67 5.92 -34.00
CA LEU A 5 -0.04 5.85 -32.71
C LEU A 5 0.13 4.51 -31.99
N ARG A 6 1.05 3.66 -32.45
CA ARG A 6 1.28 2.31 -31.90
C ARG A 6 1.74 2.28 -30.44
N TRP A 7 2.29 3.39 -29.92
CA TRP A 7 2.73 3.53 -28.53
C TRP A 7 1.65 4.08 -27.59
N LEU A 8 0.50 4.54 -28.11
CA LEU A 8 -0.62 5.00 -27.29
C LEU A 8 -1.58 3.86 -26.89
N ARG A 9 -1.37 2.66 -27.43
CA ARG A 9 -2.14 1.46 -27.07
C ARG A 9 -1.24 0.55 -26.23
N LYS A 10 -1.20 0.80 -24.92
CA LYS A 10 -0.64 -0.17 -23.98
C LYS A 10 -1.65 -1.30 -23.84
N GLU A 11 -1.66 -2.21 -24.81
CA GLU A 11 -2.31 -3.52 -24.67
C GLU A 11 -1.49 -4.36 -23.69
N ASP A 12 -1.65 -4.09 -22.39
CA ASP A 12 -1.34 -5.03 -21.33
C ASP A 12 -2.64 -5.74 -20.92
N ASN A 13 -3.16 -6.59 -21.82
CA ASN A 13 -4.19 -7.58 -21.49
C ASN A 13 -3.56 -8.82 -20.80
N SER A 14 -2.58 -8.60 -19.94
CA SER A 14 -2.27 -9.54 -18.89
C SER A 14 -3.06 -9.10 -17.68
N LEU A 15 -4.14 -9.82 -17.38
CA LEU A 15 -4.67 -10.02 -16.04
C LEU A 15 -3.60 -10.74 -15.18
N GLY A 16 -2.39 -10.18 -15.17
CA GLY A 16 -1.26 -10.59 -14.37
C GLY A 16 -1.59 -10.14 -12.97
N ARG A 17 -2.27 -11.02 -12.24
CA ARG A 17 -2.39 -11.02 -10.79
C ARG A 17 -1.04 -10.56 -10.22
N ALA A 18 -0.92 -9.26 -9.95
CA ALA A 18 0.27 -8.70 -9.33
C ALA A 18 0.53 -9.58 -8.13
N ARG A 19 1.67 -10.29 -8.16
CA ARG A 19 1.92 -11.42 -7.28
C ARG A 19 1.84 -10.85 -5.88
N ARG A 20 0.78 -11.22 -5.14
CA ARG A 20 0.55 -10.73 -3.77
C ARG A 20 1.78 -11.09 -2.96
N SER A 21 2.69 -10.14 -2.74
CA SER A 21 3.79 -10.34 -1.79
C SER A 21 3.22 -10.06 -0.41
N CYS A 22 2.38 -10.97 0.08
CA CYS A 22 1.99 -10.99 1.47
C CYS A 22 3.28 -11.17 2.27
N LYS A 23 3.66 -10.16 3.06
CA LYS A 23 4.85 -10.27 3.89
C LYS A 23 4.47 -11.10 5.10
N VAL A 24 5.12 -12.24 5.27
CA VAL A 24 4.95 -13.06 6.45
C VAL A 24 6.04 -12.71 7.45
N VAL A 25 5.65 -12.42 8.68
CA VAL A 25 6.56 -12.14 9.79
C VAL A 25 6.33 -13.20 10.86
N GLU A 26 7.35 -14.01 11.12
CA GLU A 26 7.33 -15.01 12.18
C GLU A 26 8.05 -14.46 13.41
N VAL A 27 7.40 -14.53 14.58
CA VAL A 27 7.93 -14.03 15.84
C VAL A 27 7.71 -15.04 16.94
N VAL A 28 8.71 -15.26 17.78
CA VAL A 28 8.54 -16.01 19.03
C VAL A 28 8.67 -15.05 20.21
N VAL A 29 7.57 -14.84 20.94
CA VAL A 29 7.56 -14.04 22.17
C VAL A 29 7.86 -14.95 23.35
N GLN A 30 8.96 -14.66 24.04
CA GLN A 30 9.37 -15.39 25.24
C GLN A 30 9.04 -14.57 26.48
N LEU A 31 8.11 -15.06 27.29
CA LEU A 31 7.74 -14.44 28.56
C LEU A 31 8.34 -15.24 29.71
N ARG A 32 9.00 -14.51 30.63
CA ARG A 32 9.50 -15.06 31.88
C ARG A 32 8.87 -14.31 33.03
N TYR A 33 8.37 -15.05 34.01
CA TYR A 33 7.74 -14.47 35.17
C TYR A 33 8.21 -15.16 36.45
N SER A 34 8.61 -14.34 37.42
CA SER A 34 8.87 -14.73 38.79
C SER A 34 8.26 -13.68 39.71
N GLY A 35 7.42 -14.10 40.65
CA GLY A 35 6.75 -13.20 41.58
C GLY A 35 6.30 -13.90 42.87
N GLY A 36 5.99 -13.09 43.89
CA GLY A 36 5.46 -13.57 45.17
C GLY A 36 6.33 -14.64 45.85
N PRO A 37 5.71 -15.65 46.50
CA PRO A 37 6.42 -16.77 47.10
C PRO A 37 7.30 -17.54 46.10
N GLY A 38 6.92 -17.58 44.82
CA GLY A 38 7.69 -18.22 43.76
C GLY A 38 9.03 -17.54 43.52
N LEU A 39 9.09 -16.20 43.55
CA LEU A 39 10.36 -15.46 43.43
C LEU A 39 11.28 -15.71 44.63
N GLN A 40 10.72 -15.71 45.85
CA GLN A 40 11.48 -16.00 47.08
C GLN A 40 12.06 -17.41 47.05
N ALA A 41 11.29 -18.39 46.55
CA ALA A 41 11.70 -19.77 46.35
C ALA A 41 12.54 -20.01 45.08
N ARG A 42 12.95 -18.94 44.38
CA ARG A 42 13.76 -18.99 43.15
C ARG A 42 13.14 -19.77 41.97
N TYR A 43 11.81 -19.87 41.93
CA TYR A 43 11.09 -20.40 40.78
C TYR A 43 10.89 -19.35 39.68
N CYS A 44 10.85 -19.81 38.44
CA CYS A 44 10.57 -19.01 37.24
C CYS A 44 9.62 -19.76 36.33
N ARG A 45 8.55 -19.10 35.88
CA ARG A 45 7.66 -19.59 34.83
C ARG A 45 8.16 -19.06 33.49
N GLN A 46 8.18 -19.93 32.49
CA GLN A 46 8.58 -19.59 31.13
C GLN A 46 7.44 -19.96 30.18
N LEU A 47 7.13 -19.07 29.24
CA LEU A 47 6.13 -19.26 28.20
C LEU A 47 6.74 -18.80 26.87
N GLY A 48 6.70 -19.67 25.86
CA GLY A 48 7.02 -19.31 24.48
C GLY A 48 5.75 -19.25 23.64
N LEU A 49 5.51 -18.13 22.96
CA LEU A 49 4.39 -17.95 22.03
C LEU A 49 4.95 -17.77 20.63
N ALA A 50 4.70 -18.72 19.73
CA ALA A 50 5.01 -18.57 18.31
C ALA A 50 3.85 -17.88 17.60
N LEU A 51 4.13 -16.80 16.90
CA LEU A 51 3.19 -15.98 16.15
C LEU A 51 3.61 -15.94 14.68
N THR A 52 2.68 -16.21 13.78
CA THR A 52 2.83 -16.01 12.35
C THR A 52 1.91 -14.87 11.94
N LEU A 53 2.48 -13.78 11.45
CA LEU A 53 1.74 -12.58 11.04
C LEU A 53 1.77 -12.47 9.52
N GLU A 54 0.59 -12.45 8.90
CA GLU A 54 0.43 -12.20 7.48
C GLU A 54 0.07 -10.72 7.25
N VAL A 55 0.94 -10.00 6.56
CA VAL A 55 0.74 -8.58 6.24
C VAL A 55 0.26 -8.44 4.80
N GLN A 56 -1.02 -8.07 4.66
CA GLN A 56 -1.65 -7.75 3.39
C GLN A 56 -1.64 -6.23 3.14
N PRO A 57 -1.36 -5.75 1.91
CA PRO A 57 -1.54 -4.34 1.58
C PRO A 57 -3.00 -3.91 1.76
N SER A 58 -3.23 -2.70 2.26
CA SER A 58 -4.56 -2.10 2.36
C SER A 58 -5.01 -1.47 1.06
N LEU A 59 -4.09 -0.76 0.39
CA LEU A 59 -4.32 -0.08 -0.89
C LEU A 59 -3.28 -0.55 -1.90
N LEU A 60 -3.73 -0.86 -3.11
CA LEU A 60 -2.88 -1.25 -4.22
C LEU A 60 -2.95 -0.19 -5.32
N ILE A 61 -1.80 0.25 -5.82
CA ILE A 61 -1.70 1.04 -7.04
C ILE A 61 -1.54 0.05 -8.21
N SER A 62 -2.58 -0.11 -9.02
CA SER A 62 -2.59 -1.07 -10.14
C SER A 62 -2.03 -0.47 -11.44
N GLY A 63 -2.06 0.85 -11.55
CA GLY A 63 -1.65 1.59 -12.74
C GLY A 63 -1.38 3.05 -12.41
N TRP A 64 -0.62 3.69 -13.28
CA TRP A 64 -0.37 5.13 -13.19
C TRP A 64 -0.14 5.73 -14.58
N ASP A 65 -0.62 6.96 -14.76
CA ASP A 65 -0.37 7.80 -15.93
C ASP A 65 0.01 9.22 -15.49
N VAL A 66 0.63 9.99 -16.38
CA VAL A 66 0.96 11.40 -16.14
C VAL A 66 0.26 12.27 -17.17
N LEU A 67 -0.54 13.22 -16.69
CA LEU A 67 -1.20 14.22 -17.51
C LEU A 67 -0.57 15.61 -17.30
N PRO A 68 -0.50 16.45 -18.34
CA PRO A 68 -0.04 17.82 -18.20
C PRO A 68 -0.99 18.62 -17.30
N ALA A 69 -0.43 19.45 -16.42
CA ALA A 69 -1.20 20.45 -15.67
C ALA A 69 -1.21 21.80 -16.42
N GLN A 70 -1.98 22.76 -15.92
CA GLN A 70 -1.96 24.13 -16.47
C GLN A 70 -0.62 24.83 -16.25
N GLU A 71 0.02 24.58 -15.11
CA GLU A 71 1.35 25.13 -14.81
C GLU A 71 2.45 24.21 -15.35
N PRO A 72 3.47 24.73 -16.06
CA PRO A 72 4.52 23.92 -16.67
C PRO A 72 5.42 23.21 -15.65
N THR A 73 5.43 23.71 -14.40
CA THR A 73 6.15 23.16 -13.26
C THR A 73 5.38 22.07 -12.52
N LYS A 74 4.15 21.75 -12.94
CA LYS A 74 3.30 20.73 -12.30
C LYS A 74 2.83 19.69 -13.32
N CYS A 75 2.47 18.52 -12.83
CA CYS A 75 1.73 17.52 -13.60
C CYS A 75 0.69 16.83 -12.71
N HIS A 76 -0.30 16.20 -13.33
CA HIS A 76 -1.25 15.34 -12.63
C HIS A 76 -0.79 13.89 -12.75
N LEU A 77 -0.36 13.32 -11.63
CA LEU A 77 -0.12 11.89 -11.50
C LEU A 77 -1.47 11.21 -11.28
N VAL A 78 -1.96 10.50 -12.29
CA VAL A 78 -3.24 9.80 -12.23
C VAL A 78 -2.98 8.38 -11.78
N LEU A 79 -3.53 8.00 -10.64
CA LEU A 79 -3.32 6.70 -10.00
C LEU A 79 -4.58 5.85 -10.08
N ASP A 80 -4.42 4.62 -10.56
CA ASP A 80 -5.45 3.59 -10.45
C ASP A 80 -5.24 2.88 -9.12
N LEU A 81 -6.21 3.03 -8.23
CA LEU A 81 -6.17 2.54 -6.86
C LEU A 81 -7.19 1.42 -6.67
N ARG A 82 -6.85 0.45 -5.82
CA ARG A 82 -7.74 -0.63 -5.40
C ARG A 82 -7.66 -0.82 -3.89
N ASN A 83 -8.82 -0.83 -3.25
CA ASN A 83 -8.94 -1.22 -1.85
C ASN A 83 -8.83 -2.75 -1.76
N GLU A 84 -7.82 -3.26 -1.05
CA GLU A 84 -7.64 -4.70 -0.85
C GLU A 84 -8.21 -5.17 0.50
N THR A 85 -8.78 -4.28 1.30
CA THR A 85 -9.40 -4.60 2.59
C THR A 85 -10.86 -5.00 2.43
N ASP A 86 -11.46 -5.55 3.49
CA ASP A 86 -12.89 -5.87 3.59
C ASP A 86 -13.69 -4.72 4.24
N HIS A 87 -13.07 -3.53 4.33
CA HIS A 87 -13.63 -2.34 4.97
C HIS A 87 -13.48 -1.13 4.05
N GLU A 88 -14.29 -0.10 4.28
CA GLU A 88 -14.14 1.18 3.61
C GLU A 88 -12.81 1.84 3.99
N LEU A 89 -12.16 2.49 3.02
CA LEU A 89 -10.94 3.28 3.22
C LEU A 89 -11.24 4.77 3.01
N GLU A 90 -10.71 5.59 3.91
CA GLU A 90 -10.64 7.04 3.73
C GLU A 90 -9.25 7.42 3.18
N LEU A 91 -9.21 8.00 1.97
CA LEU A 91 -7.99 8.35 1.25
C LEU A 91 -7.81 9.86 1.20
N ARG A 92 -6.62 10.34 1.62
CA ARG A 92 -6.23 11.76 1.55
C ARG A 92 -5.01 11.89 0.66
N ALA A 93 -5.22 12.42 -0.54
CA ALA A 93 -4.16 12.59 -1.54
C ALA A 93 -3.33 13.87 -1.32
N ASP A 94 -3.95 14.89 -0.75
CA ASP A 94 -3.31 16.12 -0.28
C ASP A 94 -4.02 16.58 1.02
N ASN A 95 -3.46 17.56 1.70
CA ASN A 95 -4.02 18.07 2.95
C ASN A 95 -5.22 19.01 2.75
N GLU A 96 -5.40 19.51 1.53
CA GLU A 96 -6.34 20.58 1.21
C GLU A 96 -7.68 20.06 0.64
N ARG A 97 -7.69 18.87 0.03
CA ARG A 97 -8.91 18.24 -0.51
C ARG A 97 -9.66 17.45 0.55
N GLN A 98 -10.96 17.37 0.33
CA GLN A 98 -11.82 16.46 1.07
C GLN A 98 -11.33 15.01 0.87
N PRO A 99 -11.29 14.21 1.94
CA PRO A 99 -10.98 12.78 1.82
C PRO A 99 -11.93 12.08 0.85
N LEU A 100 -11.39 11.17 0.05
CA LEU A 100 -12.15 10.25 -0.79
C LEU A 100 -12.48 8.99 0.01
N LEU A 101 -13.74 8.59 0.02
CA LEU A 101 -14.15 7.28 0.52
C LEU A 101 -14.08 6.24 -0.60
N LEU A 102 -13.44 5.12 -0.31
CA LEU A 102 -13.30 3.98 -1.22
C LEU A 102 -13.82 2.72 -0.55
N GLU A 103 -14.93 2.20 -1.07
CA GLU A 103 -15.60 1.02 -0.57
C GLU A 103 -14.72 -0.24 -0.59
N ALA A 104 -15.12 -1.25 0.18
CA ALA A 104 -14.40 -2.51 0.27
C ALA A 104 -14.25 -3.17 -1.11
N LYS A 105 -13.03 -3.61 -1.46
CA LYS A 105 -12.68 -4.26 -2.75
C LYS A 105 -12.86 -3.42 -4.01
N ASP A 106 -13.28 -2.17 -3.89
CA ASP A 106 -13.51 -1.30 -5.02
C ASP A 106 -12.23 -0.68 -5.57
N CYS A 107 -12.34 -0.19 -6.81
CA CYS A 107 -11.28 0.49 -7.52
C CYS A 107 -11.70 1.92 -7.84
N CYS A 108 -10.76 2.86 -7.78
CA CYS A 108 -10.98 4.23 -8.20
C CYS A 108 -9.75 4.77 -8.92
N ARG A 109 -9.94 5.87 -9.65
CA ARG A 109 -8.87 6.56 -10.36
C ARG A 109 -8.82 8.00 -9.88
N ILE A 110 -7.67 8.41 -9.34
CA ILE A 110 -7.53 9.76 -8.76
C ILE A 110 -6.38 10.54 -9.40
N PRO A 111 -6.56 11.84 -9.68
CA PRO A 111 -5.46 12.71 -10.07
C PRO A 111 -4.83 13.40 -8.84
N VAL A 112 -3.52 13.22 -8.66
CA VAL A 112 -2.71 13.91 -7.66
C VAL A 112 -1.82 14.94 -8.36
N THR A 113 -1.97 16.22 -8.04
CA THR A 113 -1.11 17.26 -8.62
C THR A 113 0.22 17.27 -7.89
N VAL A 114 1.30 17.06 -8.62
CA VAL A 114 2.67 17.03 -8.07
C VAL A 114 3.57 17.99 -8.83
N PRO A 115 4.65 18.50 -8.20
CA PRO A 115 5.70 19.19 -8.92
C PRO A 115 6.30 18.28 -10.00
N ARG A 116 6.51 18.82 -11.19
CA ARG A 116 7.18 18.12 -12.27
C ARG A 116 8.65 17.96 -11.89
N CYS A 117 9.17 16.73 -12.00
CA CYS A 117 10.60 16.50 -11.85
C CYS A 117 11.35 17.26 -12.94
N THR A 118 12.26 18.16 -12.56
CA THR A 118 13.23 18.72 -13.50
C THR A 118 14.38 17.73 -13.66
N ALA A 119 14.88 17.57 -14.88
CA ALA A 119 16.01 16.69 -15.16
C ALA A 119 17.35 17.36 -14.82
N ASP A 120 17.39 18.10 -13.70
CA ASP A 120 18.62 18.71 -13.22
C ASP A 120 19.30 17.72 -12.26
N MET A 121 20.09 16.81 -12.85
CA MET A 121 21.22 16.13 -12.22
C MET A 121 22.49 16.49 -12.97
#